data_AF-A0A7J8FRJ9-F1
#
_entry.id   AF-A0A7J8FRJ9-F1
#
_cell.length_a   1.000
_cell.length_b   1.000
_cell.length_c   1.000
_cell.angle_alpha   90.00
_cell.angle_beta   90.00
_cell.angle_gamma   90.00
#
_symmetry.space_group_name_H-M   'P 1'
#
loop_
_entity.id
_entity.type
_entity.pdbx_description
1 polymer ?
#
loop_
_entity_poly.entity_id
_entity_poly.type
_entity_poly.pdbx_seq_one_letter_code
_entity_poly.pdbx_strand_id
1 'polypeptide(L)'
;MYEGKHIHFSEVDNKPLCSYSPKLCKQRRLNGYAFCIRHVLEDKTAPFKQCEYVAKYNSQRCTNPIPKSEDRSRLQRLVKLCTQKHQLDTDLFPHLGLDWSEESGEELEDAEQASPYQVAWSIRETLRYERHTSDDDDTESRSSRVTQLCTYFQQKYKHLCRLERAESRQKKCRHTFRKALLQAASREPECTGQLIQELQSAACRRTSISQTKLREVEPAACSGTVKGEQCTNKALPFTRHCFQRIL
;
A
#
# COMPACT_ATOMS: atom_id res chain seq x y z
N MET A 1 -29.73 20.73 -15.40
CA MET A 1 -28.28 20.43 -15.58
C MET A 1 -27.83 21.20 -16.82
N TYR A 2 -26.71 21.91 -16.77
CA TYR A 2 -26.26 22.71 -17.92
C TYR A 2 -25.70 21.76 -18.98
N GLU A 3 -26.31 21.68 -20.17
CA GLU A 3 -25.95 20.72 -21.22
C GLU A 3 -24.88 21.24 -22.20
N GLY A 4 -24.58 22.54 -22.12
CA GLY A 4 -23.67 23.25 -23.03
C GLY A 4 -24.35 23.66 -24.34
N LYS A 5 -23.88 24.75 -24.96
CA LYS A 5 -24.48 25.29 -26.21
C LYS A 5 -23.96 24.60 -27.48
N HIS A 6 -22.73 24.05 -27.43
CA HIS A 6 -22.05 23.45 -28.58
C HIS A 6 -21.70 22.00 -28.24
N ILE A 7 -22.68 21.11 -28.41
CA ILE A 7 -22.49 19.68 -28.11
C ILE A 7 -21.78 19.04 -29.29
N HIS A 8 -20.62 18.45 -29.03
CA HIS A 8 -19.87 17.66 -29.99
C HIS A 8 -19.86 16.20 -29.56
N PHE A 9 -19.81 15.28 -30.52
CA PHE A 9 -19.75 13.85 -30.25
C PHE A 9 -18.43 13.28 -30.77
N SER A 10 -17.92 12.26 -30.09
CA SER A 10 -16.75 11.52 -30.53
C SER A 10 -17.12 10.57 -31.66
N GLU A 11 -16.36 10.61 -32.76
CA GLU A 11 -16.53 9.74 -33.93
C GLU A 11 -16.36 8.25 -33.59
N VAL A 12 -15.61 7.93 -32.53
CA VAL A 12 -15.26 6.53 -32.17
C VAL A 12 -16.37 5.85 -31.35
N ASP A 13 -17.03 6.58 -30.46
CA ASP A 13 -17.94 6.00 -29.47
C ASP A 13 -19.24 6.77 -29.26
N ASN A 14 -19.51 7.79 -30.10
CA ASN A 14 -20.72 8.62 -30.06
C ASN A 14 -21.06 9.22 -28.69
N LYS A 15 -20.06 9.35 -27.80
CA LYS A 15 -20.24 9.97 -26.48
C LYS A 15 -19.99 11.47 -26.55
N PRO A 16 -20.70 12.27 -25.72
CA PRO A 16 -20.59 13.72 -25.75
C PRO A 16 -19.22 14.20 -25.26
N LEU A 17 -18.67 15.17 -25.99
CA LEU A 17 -17.41 15.84 -25.74
C LEU A 17 -17.64 17.19 -25.07
N CYS A 18 -16.54 17.80 -24.61
CA CYS A 18 -16.53 19.11 -23.98
C CYS A 18 -17.16 20.18 -24.87
N SER A 19 -18.11 20.93 -24.32
CA SER A 19 -18.94 21.90 -25.06
C SER A 19 -18.30 23.29 -25.21
N TYR A 20 -16.97 23.35 -25.24
CA TYR A 20 -16.23 24.60 -25.33
C TYR A 20 -16.32 25.14 -26.76
N SER A 21 -16.80 26.36 -26.92
CA SER A 21 -17.18 26.93 -28.21
C SER A 21 -16.05 27.59 -29.03
N PRO A 22 -15.02 28.23 -28.44
CA PRO A 22 -13.99 28.90 -29.23
C PRO A 22 -13.12 27.94 -30.06
N LYS A 23 -12.95 26.69 -29.60
CA LYS A 23 -12.23 25.63 -30.32
C LYS A 23 -12.84 24.27 -29.99
N LEU A 24 -12.98 23.40 -31.00
CA LEU A 24 -13.46 22.03 -30.83
C LEU A 24 -12.59 21.27 -29.82
N CYS A 25 -13.13 21.05 -28.61
CA CYS A 25 -12.41 20.35 -27.56
C CYS A 25 -12.71 18.84 -27.63
N LYS A 26 -11.71 18.05 -28.04
CA LYS A 26 -11.82 16.58 -28.14
C LYS A 26 -11.81 15.84 -26.78
N GLN A 27 -11.87 16.56 -25.65
CA GLN A 27 -11.83 15.97 -24.31
C GLN A 27 -13.22 15.55 -23.84
N ARG A 28 -13.27 14.50 -22.99
CA ARG A 28 -14.51 14.05 -22.36
C ARG A 28 -15.07 15.08 -21.38
N ARG A 29 -16.39 15.09 -21.25
CA ARG A 29 -17.09 15.83 -20.21
C ARG A 29 -16.73 15.27 -18.82
N LEU A 30 -16.61 16.16 -17.84
CA LEU A 30 -16.55 15.78 -16.43
C LEU A 30 -17.94 15.27 -16.01
N ASN A 31 -17.99 14.26 -15.13
CA ASN A 31 -19.25 13.66 -14.70
C ASN A 31 -20.21 14.70 -14.12
N GLY A 32 -21.39 14.84 -14.73
CA GLY A 32 -22.41 15.83 -14.34
C GLY A 32 -22.24 17.23 -14.92
N TYR A 33 -21.25 17.47 -15.78
CA TYR A 33 -20.97 18.77 -16.39
C TYR A 33 -20.92 18.71 -17.93
N ALA A 34 -21.12 19.86 -18.58
CA ALA A 34 -21.01 19.98 -20.04
C ALA A 34 -19.56 20.13 -20.57
N PHE A 35 -18.58 20.27 -19.67
CA PHE A 35 -17.20 20.61 -20.00
C PHE A 35 -16.20 19.61 -19.42
N CYS A 36 -15.01 19.51 -20.02
CA CYS A 36 -13.90 18.76 -19.45
C CYS A 36 -13.28 19.50 -18.26
N ILE A 37 -12.40 18.84 -17.51
CA ILE A 37 -11.73 19.47 -16.36
C ILE A 37 -11.01 20.77 -16.73
N ARG A 38 -10.44 20.91 -17.94
CA ARG A 38 -9.75 22.16 -18.36
C ARG A 38 -10.70 23.32 -18.64
N HIS A 39 -11.92 23.04 -19.07
CA HIS A 39 -12.93 24.06 -19.41
C HIS A 39 -14.07 24.11 -18.40
N VAL A 40 -13.95 23.42 -17.26
CA VAL A 40 -15.00 23.39 -16.23
C VAL A 40 -15.30 24.79 -15.66
N LEU A 41 -14.35 25.72 -15.76
CA LEU A 41 -14.51 27.11 -15.34
C LEU A 41 -15.45 27.93 -16.23
N GLU A 42 -15.79 27.45 -17.43
CA GLU A 42 -16.83 28.04 -18.27
C GLU A 42 -18.23 27.85 -17.66
N ASP A 43 -18.39 26.81 -16.86
CA ASP A 43 -19.61 26.59 -16.07
C ASP A 43 -19.51 27.33 -14.73
N LYS A 44 -20.15 28.49 -14.65
CA LYS A 44 -20.19 29.30 -13.43
C LYS A 44 -20.88 28.57 -12.26
N THR A 45 -21.76 27.61 -12.56
CA THR A 45 -22.46 26.81 -11.56
C THR A 45 -21.58 25.69 -10.99
N ALA A 46 -20.49 25.35 -11.67
CA ALA A 46 -19.61 24.30 -11.22
C ALA A 46 -18.88 24.69 -9.91
N PRO A 47 -18.63 23.74 -8.99
CA PRO A 47 -17.94 23.96 -7.74
C PRO A 47 -16.43 24.05 -7.94
N PHE A 48 -15.97 24.73 -9.00
CA PHE A 48 -14.56 24.94 -9.32
C PHE A 48 -14.25 26.43 -9.46
N LYS A 49 -13.07 26.85 -9.00
CA LYS A 49 -12.50 28.19 -9.20
C LYS A 49 -11.10 28.08 -9.78
N GLN A 50 -10.62 29.15 -10.41
CA GLN A 50 -9.23 29.21 -10.87
C GLN A 50 -8.28 29.16 -9.67
N CYS A 51 -7.16 28.44 -9.81
CA CYS A 51 -6.10 28.42 -8.82
C CYS A 51 -5.55 29.83 -8.56
N GLU A 52 -5.42 30.20 -7.28
CA GLU A 52 -4.94 31.52 -6.87
C GLU A 52 -3.41 31.65 -6.92
N TYR A 53 -2.69 30.58 -7.25
CA TYR A 53 -1.23 30.58 -7.35
C TYR A 53 -0.74 31.49 -8.49
N VAL A 54 0.24 32.33 -8.18
CA VAL A 54 0.95 33.21 -9.11
C VAL A 54 2.40 32.74 -9.20
N ALA A 55 2.86 32.42 -10.42
CA ALA A 55 4.22 31.97 -10.64
C ALA A 55 5.23 33.11 -10.45
N LYS A 56 6.29 32.87 -9.68
CA LYS A 56 7.29 33.90 -9.32
C LYS A 56 8.10 34.43 -10.51
N TYR A 57 8.33 33.61 -11.53
CA TYR A 57 9.26 33.94 -12.63
C TYR A 57 8.62 34.78 -13.74
N ASN A 58 7.31 34.70 -13.93
CA ASN A 58 6.59 35.40 -15.01
C ASN A 58 5.33 36.13 -14.51
N SER A 59 5.07 36.13 -13.20
CA SER A 59 3.86 36.67 -12.58
C SER A 59 2.55 36.14 -13.19
N GLN A 60 2.58 35.02 -13.90
CA GLN A 60 1.38 34.46 -14.52
C GLN A 60 0.57 33.68 -13.48
N ARG A 61 -0.74 33.90 -13.51
CA ARG A 61 -1.70 33.14 -12.72
C ARG A 61 -1.87 31.74 -13.27
N CYS A 62 -1.90 30.77 -12.37
CA CYS A 62 -2.23 29.40 -12.70
C CYS A 62 -3.65 29.33 -13.30
N THR A 63 -3.79 28.67 -14.44
CA THR A 63 -5.10 28.50 -15.12
C THR A 63 -5.83 27.24 -14.69
N ASN A 64 -5.24 26.43 -13.80
CA ASN A 64 -5.84 25.17 -13.37
C ASN A 64 -7.09 25.40 -12.51
N PRO A 65 -8.19 24.66 -12.75
CA PRO A 65 -9.34 24.65 -11.87
C PRO A 65 -9.03 23.89 -10.57
N ILE A 66 -9.51 24.44 -9.46
CA ILE A 66 -9.49 23.84 -8.13
C ILE A 66 -10.91 23.83 -7.54
N PRO A 67 -11.29 22.84 -6.73
CA PRO A 67 -12.61 22.83 -6.08
C PRO A 67 -12.85 24.05 -5.17
N LYS A 68 -14.08 24.59 -5.18
CA LYS A 68 -14.54 25.65 -4.26
C LYS A 68 -14.74 25.03 -2.87
N SER A 69 -13.75 25.20 -1.99
CA SER A 69 -13.74 25.01 -0.51
C SER A 69 -14.38 23.77 0.16
N GLU A 70 -15.45 23.18 -0.34
CA GLU A 70 -16.10 21.99 0.24
C GLU A 70 -15.20 20.74 0.15
N ASP A 71 -14.47 20.55 -0.95
CA ASP A 71 -13.49 19.46 -1.05
C ASP A 71 -12.16 19.74 -0.31
N ARG A 72 -11.89 21.00 0.05
CA ARG A 72 -10.76 21.30 0.97
C ARG A 72 -11.02 20.69 2.34
N SER A 73 -12.27 20.58 2.80
CA SER A 73 -12.58 19.92 4.07
C SER A 73 -12.19 18.44 4.07
N ARG A 74 -12.41 17.74 2.94
CA ARG A 74 -12.04 16.33 2.78
C ARG A 74 -10.54 16.15 2.68
N LEU A 75 -9.85 17.01 1.92
CA LEU A 75 -8.39 17.01 1.83
C LEU A 75 -7.73 17.43 3.15
N GLN A 76 -8.27 18.43 3.86
CA GLN A 76 -7.84 18.85 5.19
C GLN A 76 -8.07 17.75 6.22
N ARG A 77 -9.19 17.03 6.14
CA ARG A 77 -9.44 15.85 6.97
C ARG A 77 -8.42 14.75 6.70
N LEU A 78 -8.07 14.52 5.43
CA LEU A 78 -7.04 13.55 5.04
C LEU A 78 -5.67 13.97 5.57
N VAL A 79 -5.27 15.23 5.38
CA VAL A 79 -4.02 15.79 5.93
C VAL A 79 -4.02 15.68 7.45
N LYS A 80 -5.12 16.03 8.12
CA LYS A 80 -5.28 15.93 9.58
C LYS A 80 -5.13 14.50 10.08
N LEU A 81 -5.72 13.53 9.38
CA LEU A 81 -5.57 12.10 9.70
C LEU A 81 -4.12 11.62 9.47
N CYS A 82 -3.47 12.06 8.38
CA CYS A 82 -2.08 11.75 8.11
C CYS A 82 -1.13 12.35 9.16
N THR A 83 -1.35 13.59 9.59
CA THR A 83 -0.54 14.23 10.65
C THR A 83 -0.81 13.64 12.02
N GLN A 84 -2.07 13.27 12.33
CA GLN A 84 -2.43 12.63 13.59
C GLN A 84 -1.85 11.21 13.67
N LYS A 85 -1.84 10.46 12.55
CA LYS A 85 -1.12 9.18 12.46
C LYS A 85 0.38 9.38 12.63
N HIS A 86 0.96 10.37 11.95
CA HIS A 86 2.39 10.68 12.11
C HIS A 86 2.74 11.00 13.56
N GLN A 87 1.89 11.75 14.28
CA GLN A 87 2.06 12.08 15.71
C GLN A 87 1.91 10.87 16.64
N LEU A 88 1.14 9.86 16.27
CA LEU A 88 1.05 8.59 17.02
C LEU A 88 2.24 7.68 16.72
N ASP A 89 2.80 7.78 15.51
CA ASP A 89 4.00 7.06 15.06
C ASP A 89 5.30 7.86 15.38
N THR A 90 5.22 9.09 15.90
CA THR A 90 6.39 9.81 16.44
C THR A 90 6.44 9.49 17.92
N ASP A 91 7.51 8.79 18.30
CA ASP A 91 7.83 8.40 19.67
C ASP A 91 7.52 9.53 20.68
N LEU A 92 6.71 9.20 21.68
CA LEU A 92 6.18 10.14 22.66
C LEU A 92 7.27 10.64 23.64
N PHE A 93 8.47 10.05 23.67
CA PHE A 93 9.55 10.49 24.56
C PHE A 93 10.95 10.37 23.95
N PRO A 94 11.39 11.34 23.11
CA PRO A 94 12.73 11.33 22.51
C PRO A 94 13.89 11.45 23.51
N HIS A 95 13.63 11.85 24.76
CA HIS A 95 14.66 12.31 25.71
C HIS A 95 14.85 11.39 26.92
N LEU A 96 14.09 10.29 27.04
CA LEU A 96 14.26 9.35 28.15
C LEU A 96 14.98 8.06 27.77
N GLY A 97 15.21 7.78 26.48
CA GLY A 97 16.02 6.63 26.05
C GLY A 97 15.53 5.29 26.64
N LEU A 98 14.23 5.18 26.89
CA LEU A 98 13.57 3.97 27.36
C LEU A 98 12.55 3.58 26.31
N ASP A 99 13.08 2.85 25.34
CA ASP A 99 12.38 1.92 24.46
C ASP A 99 11.55 0.96 25.31
N TRP A 100 10.25 1.24 25.44
CA TRP A 100 9.29 0.24 25.87
C TRP A 100 9.16 -0.80 24.77
N SER A 101 10.02 -1.82 24.84
CA SER A 101 9.92 -3.05 24.06
C SER A 101 8.58 -3.72 24.35
N GLU A 102 7.73 -3.86 23.33
CA GLU A 102 6.55 -4.72 23.42
C GLU A 102 7.02 -6.15 23.77
N GLU A 103 6.49 -6.62 24.89
CA GLU A 103 6.90 -7.77 25.67
C GLU A 103 6.99 -9.09 24.90
N SER A 104 8.07 -9.82 25.20
CA SER A 104 8.39 -11.17 24.77
C SER A 104 7.23 -12.15 24.92
N GLY A 105 6.91 -12.81 23.81
CA GLY A 105 6.24 -14.10 23.75
C GLY A 105 6.77 -14.81 22.51
N GLU A 106 7.78 -15.64 22.70
CA GLU A 106 8.46 -16.43 21.70
C GLU A 106 7.52 -17.28 20.83
N GLU A 107 7.27 -16.86 19.58
CA GLU A 107 6.89 -17.74 18.48
C GLU A 107 7.63 -17.32 17.19
N LEU A 108 8.79 -17.97 17.00
CA LEU A 108 9.42 -18.43 15.76
C LEU A 108 9.23 -17.60 14.47
N GLU A 109 10.34 -17.01 14.03
CA GLU A 109 10.69 -16.54 12.67
C GLU A 109 9.61 -16.77 11.59
N ASP A 110 8.79 -15.75 11.34
CA ASP A 110 8.22 -15.54 10.01
C ASP A 110 8.43 -14.07 9.63
N ALA A 111 9.06 -13.91 8.47
CA ALA A 111 9.71 -12.71 7.99
C ALA A 111 8.89 -11.44 8.15
N GLU A 112 9.58 -10.33 8.47
CA GLU A 112 9.11 -8.94 8.42
C GLU A 112 7.78 -8.80 7.68
N GLN A 113 6.66 -8.89 8.41
CA GLN A 113 5.36 -8.55 7.87
C GLN A 113 5.30 -7.02 7.85
N ALA A 114 6.16 -6.43 7.03
CA ALA A 114 6.17 -5.02 6.70
C ALA A 114 4.72 -4.65 6.44
N SER A 115 4.25 -3.64 7.17
CA SER A 115 2.88 -3.17 7.08
C SER A 115 2.51 -3.08 5.59
N PRO A 116 1.32 -3.52 5.16
CA PRO A 116 0.92 -3.46 3.74
C PRO A 116 1.14 -2.07 3.11
N TYR A 117 1.20 -1.02 3.94
CA TYR A 117 1.58 0.33 3.57
C TYR A 117 3.09 0.55 3.33
N GLN A 118 3.97 -0.06 4.11
CA GLN A 118 5.44 0.01 3.96
C GLN A 118 5.89 -0.69 2.65
N VAL A 119 5.29 -1.84 2.34
CA VAL A 119 5.46 -2.53 1.04
C VAL A 119 4.93 -1.65 -0.11
N ALA A 120 3.80 -0.98 0.09
CA ALA A 120 3.24 -0.09 -0.91
C ALA A 120 4.12 1.14 -1.24
N TRP A 121 4.91 1.62 -0.28
CA TRP A 121 5.88 2.72 -0.47
C TRP A 121 7.14 2.27 -1.22
N SER A 122 7.68 1.08 -0.89
CA SER A 122 8.85 0.49 -1.56
C SER A 122 8.60 0.26 -3.07
N ILE A 123 7.37 -0.09 -3.47
CA ILE A 123 7.02 -0.30 -4.90
C ILE A 123 7.19 0.97 -5.77
N ARG A 124 7.14 2.18 -5.19
CA ARG A 124 7.42 3.42 -5.94
C ARG A 124 8.89 3.50 -6.37
N GLU A 125 9.80 2.89 -5.60
CA GLU A 125 11.21 2.73 -5.96
C GLU A 125 11.40 1.62 -6.99
N THR A 126 10.70 0.50 -6.87
CA THR A 126 10.79 -0.61 -7.85
C THR A 126 10.37 -0.18 -9.27
N LEU A 127 9.30 0.63 -9.39
CA LEU A 127 8.86 1.18 -10.68
C LEU A 127 9.78 2.27 -11.26
N ARG A 128 10.62 2.90 -10.43
CA ARG A 128 11.71 3.76 -10.95
C ARG A 128 12.85 2.92 -11.50
N TYR A 129 13.10 1.75 -10.94
CA TYR A 129 14.19 0.85 -11.32
C TYR A 129 13.85 0.05 -12.60
N GLU A 130 12.61 -0.41 -12.76
CA GLU A 130 12.17 -1.10 -14.00
C GLU A 130 12.17 -0.19 -15.24
N ARG A 131 12.19 1.14 -15.07
CA ARG A 131 12.26 2.09 -16.19
C ARG A 131 13.67 2.29 -16.76
N HIS A 132 14.68 1.62 -16.19
CA HIS A 132 16.07 1.75 -16.63
C HIS A 132 16.61 0.55 -17.43
N THR A 133 15.77 -0.44 -17.79
CA THR A 133 16.26 -1.68 -18.44
C THR A 133 15.63 -2.03 -19.80
N SER A 134 14.88 -1.13 -20.45
CA SER A 134 14.52 -1.34 -21.86
C SER A 134 14.65 -0.03 -22.65
N ASP A 135 15.70 0.05 -23.44
CA ASP A 135 16.00 1.16 -24.37
C ASP A 135 15.09 1.18 -25.61
N ASP A 136 14.00 0.40 -25.65
CA ASP A 136 13.03 0.39 -26.74
C ASP A 136 11.62 0.63 -26.20
N ASP A 137 11.17 1.88 -26.18
CA ASP A 137 9.83 2.26 -26.65
C ASP A 137 9.62 3.78 -26.60
N ASP A 138 9.99 4.46 -27.67
CA ASP A 138 9.68 5.88 -27.91
C ASP A 138 8.26 6.07 -28.50
N THR A 139 7.36 5.10 -28.32
CA THR A 139 6.04 5.07 -28.98
C THR A 139 4.84 5.28 -28.06
N GLU A 140 5.03 5.51 -26.75
CA GLU A 140 3.90 5.71 -25.85
C GLU A 140 3.57 7.19 -25.57
N SER A 141 2.46 7.66 -26.14
CA SER A 141 1.97 9.02 -25.91
C SER A 141 1.83 9.32 -24.41
N ARG A 142 2.26 10.51 -23.99
CA ARG A 142 2.17 11.00 -22.60
C ARG A 142 0.79 10.76 -21.97
N SER A 143 -0.29 10.84 -22.76
CA SER A 143 -1.64 10.58 -22.27
C SER A 143 -1.89 9.12 -21.89
N SER A 144 -1.30 8.15 -22.61
CA SER A 144 -1.38 6.72 -22.29
C SER A 144 -0.73 6.43 -20.95
N ARG A 145 0.52 6.91 -20.79
CA ARG A 145 1.31 6.76 -19.56
C ARG A 145 0.62 7.37 -18.35
N VAL A 146 0.05 8.57 -18.49
CA VAL A 146 -0.72 9.22 -17.42
C VAL A 146 -1.97 8.41 -17.08
N THR A 147 -2.67 7.87 -18.07
CA THR A 147 -3.88 7.06 -17.87
C THR A 147 -3.55 5.77 -17.12
N GLN A 148 -2.47 5.08 -17.50
CA GLN A 148 -1.99 3.87 -16.81
C GLN A 148 -1.60 4.14 -15.36
N LEU A 149 -0.90 5.24 -15.09
CA LEU A 149 -0.58 5.63 -13.72
C LEU A 149 -1.86 5.92 -12.92
N CYS A 150 -2.83 6.63 -13.51
CA CYS A 150 -4.09 6.90 -12.84
C CYS A 150 -4.88 5.62 -12.53
N THR A 151 -4.97 4.66 -13.46
CA THR A 151 -5.67 3.39 -13.22
C THR A 151 -4.96 2.56 -12.15
N TYR A 152 -3.63 2.48 -12.21
CA TYR A 152 -2.81 1.82 -11.18
C TYR A 152 -3.07 2.40 -9.79
N PHE A 153 -2.95 3.73 -9.62
CA PHE A 153 -3.16 4.37 -8.32
C PHE A 153 -4.59 4.18 -7.80
N GLN A 154 -5.60 4.21 -8.67
CA GLN A 154 -6.99 3.94 -8.29
C GLN A 154 -7.21 2.50 -7.83
N GLN A 155 -6.63 1.52 -8.55
CA GLN A 155 -6.72 0.11 -8.16
C GLN A 155 -5.98 -0.15 -6.84
N LYS A 156 -4.78 0.42 -6.68
CA LYS A 156 -3.98 0.33 -5.45
C LYS A 156 -4.69 0.95 -4.26
N TYR A 157 -5.28 2.13 -4.42
CA TYR A 157 -6.09 2.77 -3.37
C TYR A 157 -7.27 1.88 -2.96
N LYS A 158 -8.02 1.33 -3.93
CA LYS A 158 -9.13 0.40 -3.64
C LYS A 158 -8.66 -0.83 -2.87
N HIS A 159 -7.51 -1.40 -3.24
CA HIS A 159 -6.92 -2.54 -2.56
C HIS A 159 -6.54 -2.20 -1.11
N LEU A 160 -5.84 -1.09 -0.89
CA LEU A 160 -5.47 -0.62 0.46
C LEU A 160 -6.71 -0.40 1.34
N CYS A 161 -7.76 0.21 0.80
CA CYS A 161 -9.02 0.36 1.54
C CYS A 161 -9.72 -0.98 1.83
N ARG A 162 -9.49 -2.04 1.04
CA ARG A 162 -10.01 -3.38 1.37
C ARG A 162 -9.21 -3.99 2.52
N LEU A 163 -7.88 -3.88 2.49
CA LEU A 163 -7.00 -4.37 3.54
C LEU A 163 -7.28 -3.68 4.88
N GLU A 164 -7.34 -2.34 4.90
CA GLU A 164 -7.64 -1.57 6.12
C GLU A 164 -9.00 -1.95 6.72
N ARG A 165 -10.02 -2.16 5.87
CA ARG A 165 -11.33 -2.64 6.33
C ARG A 165 -11.26 -4.07 6.88
N ALA A 166 -10.50 -4.95 6.24
CA ALA A 166 -10.32 -6.33 6.71
C ALA A 166 -9.60 -6.35 8.07
N GLU A 167 -8.51 -5.58 8.21
CA GLU A 167 -7.78 -5.42 9.47
C GLU A 167 -8.66 -4.81 10.57
N SER A 168 -9.44 -3.78 10.25
CA SER A 168 -10.40 -3.17 11.18
C SER A 168 -11.47 -4.18 11.63
N ARG A 169 -11.97 -5.02 10.72
CA ARG A 169 -12.91 -6.11 11.06
C ARG A 169 -12.23 -7.14 11.95
N GLN A 170 -11.01 -7.55 11.65
CA GLN A 170 -10.24 -8.49 12.45
C GLN A 170 -9.99 -7.96 13.87
N LYS A 171 -9.60 -6.69 14.02
CA LYS A 171 -9.44 -6.03 15.33
C LYS A 171 -10.75 -6.07 16.13
N LYS A 172 -11.89 -5.77 15.49
CA LYS A 172 -13.21 -5.88 16.14
C LYS A 172 -13.52 -7.32 16.55
N CYS A 173 -13.31 -8.30 15.67
CA CYS A 173 -13.53 -9.72 15.97
C CYS A 173 -12.64 -10.21 17.14
N ARG A 174 -11.36 -9.81 17.18
CA ARG A 174 -10.43 -10.12 18.28
C ARG A 174 -10.92 -9.50 19.59
N HIS A 175 -11.35 -8.24 19.56
CA HIS A 175 -11.90 -7.57 20.73
C HIS A 175 -13.18 -8.25 21.24
N THR A 176 -14.13 -8.57 20.35
CA THR A 176 -15.36 -9.28 20.74
C THR A 176 -15.07 -10.67 21.30
N PHE A 177 -14.13 -11.40 20.70
CA PHE A 177 -13.71 -12.71 21.17
C PHE A 177 -13.06 -12.61 22.56
N ARG A 178 -12.10 -11.71 22.75
CA ARG A 178 -11.46 -11.48 24.07
C ARG A 178 -12.49 -11.13 25.14
N LYS A 179 -13.46 -10.26 24.82
CA LYS A 179 -14.52 -9.88 25.77
C LYS A 179 -15.40 -11.07 26.15
N ALA A 180 -15.81 -11.87 25.17
CA ALA A 180 -16.58 -13.09 25.42
C ALA A 180 -15.78 -14.10 26.26
N LEU A 181 -14.49 -14.26 25.97
CA LEU A 181 -13.59 -15.14 26.71
C LEU A 181 -13.44 -14.71 28.17
N LEU A 182 -13.22 -13.41 28.43
CA LEU A 182 -13.16 -12.87 29.78
C LEU A 182 -14.46 -13.10 30.54
N GLN A 183 -15.61 -12.92 29.87
CA GLN A 183 -16.91 -13.17 30.48
C GLN A 183 -17.11 -14.66 30.79
N ALA A 184 -16.71 -15.57 29.89
CA ALA A 184 -16.77 -17.01 30.12
C ALA A 184 -15.87 -17.43 31.28
N ALA A 185 -14.61 -16.98 31.28
CA ALA A 185 -13.64 -17.28 32.34
C ALA A 185 -14.10 -16.76 33.72
N SER A 186 -14.78 -15.60 33.77
CA SER A 186 -15.32 -15.06 35.02
C SER A 186 -16.48 -15.86 35.61
N ARG A 187 -17.20 -16.65 34.78
CA ARG A 187 -18.35 -17.46 35.21
C ARG A 187 -17.94 -18.92 35.45
N GLU A 188 -17.20 -19.49 34.51
CA GLU A 188 -16.82 -20.91 34.48
C GLU A 188 -15.34 -21.03 34.07
N PRO A 189 -14.41 -20.83 35.03
CA PRO A 189 -12.98 -20.78 34.74
C PRO A 189 -12.42 -22.12 34.23
N GLU A 190 -12.82 -23.23 34.86
CA GLU A 190 -12.33 -24.58 34.54
C GLU A 190 -12.72 -25.02 33.11
N CYS A 191 -14.00 -24.88 32.75
CA CYS A 191 -14.49 -25.22 31.41
C CYS A 191 -13.88 -24.31 30.34
N THR A 192 -13.71 -23.02 30.64
CA THR A 192 -13.06 -22.08 29.72
C THR A 192 -11.59 -22.43 29.50
N GLY A 193 -10.87 -22.82 30.57
CA GLY A 193 -9.48 -23.27 30.50
C GLY A 193 -9.30 -24.52 29.64
N GLN A 194 -10.16 -25.53 29.82
CA GLN A 194 -10.16 -26.75 29.02
C GLN A 194 -10.36 -26.45 27.52
N LEU A 195 -11.33 -25.58 27.19
CA LEU A 195 -11.58 -25.18 25.80
C LEU A 195 -10.38 -24.47 25.16
N ILE A 196 -9.70 -23.59 25.91
CA ILE A 196 -8.49 -22.90 25.42
C ILE A 196 -7.40 -23.93 25.10
N GLN A 197 -7.20 -24.92 25.96
CA GLN A 197 -6.21 -25.97 25.78
C GLN A 197 -6.52 -26.86 24.56
N GLU A 198 -7.79 -27.18 24.33
CA GLU A 198 -8.25 -27.88 23.12
C GLU A 198 -7.99 -27.06 21.85
N LEU A 199 -8.25 -25.75 21.88
CA LEU A 199 -7.99 -24.87 20.74
C LEU A 199 -6.49 -24.73 20.43
N GLN A 200 -5.65 -24.59 21.45
CA GLN A 200 -4.19 -24.52 21.29
C GLN A 200 -3.63 -25.84 20.75
N SER A 201 -4.06 -26.98 21.30
CA SER A 201 -3.61 -28.29 20.82
C SER A 201 -4.07 -28.58 19.38
N ALA A 202 -5.25 -28.12 18.98
CA ALA A 202 -5.71 -28.20 17.58
C ALA A 202 -4.91 -27.27 16.64
N ALA A 203 -4.45 -26.11 17.12
CA ALA A 203 -3.60 -25.19 16.35
C ALA A 203 -2.18 -25.74 16.15
N CYS A 204 -1.55 -26.28 17.20
CA CYS A 204 -0.22 -26.92 17.12
C CYS A 204 -0.21 -28.14 16.17
N ARG A 205 -1.31 -28.88 16.08
CA ARG A 205 -1.45 -30.00 15.11
C ARG A 205 -1.45 -29.52 13.66
N ARG A 206 -1.81 -28.26 13.38
CA ARG A 206 -1.83 -27.70 12.03
C ARG A 206 -0.46 -27.15 11.62
N THR A 207 0.31 -26.57 12.55
CA THR A 207 1.65 -26.04 12.28
C THR A 207 2.73 -27.12 12.17
N SER A 208 2.59 -28.22 12.90
CA SER A 208 3.50 -29.38 12.82
C SER A 208 3.41 -30.16 11.49
N ILE A 209 2.24 -30.16 10.82
CA ILE A 209 2.07 -30.73 9.48
C ILE A 209 2.76 -29.87 8.40
N SER A 210 2.92 -28.56 8.62
CA SER A 210 3.65 -27.67 7.70
C SER A 210 5.17 -27.67 7.90
N GLN A 211 5.67 -27.91 9.11
CA GLN A 211 7.12 -27.93 9.39
C GLN A 211 7.84 -29.20 8.95
N THR A 212 7.13 -30.32 8.78
CA THR A 212 7.71 -31.60 8.33
C THR A 212 8.20 -31.60 6.87
N LYS A 213 8.13 -30.45 6.18
CA LYS A 213 8.65 -30.27 4.80
C LYS A 213 9.97 -29.51 4.69
N LEU A 214 10.57 -29.06 5.80
CA LEU A 214 11.99 -28.70 5.83
C LEU A 214 12.77 -30.00 6.06
N ARG A 215 13.20 -30.62 4.95
CA ARG A 215 14.15 -31.74 4.98
C ARG A 215 15.30 -31.37 5.91
N GLU A 216 15.51 -32.14 6.96
CA GLU A 216 16.82 -32.27 7.60
C GLU A 216 17.82 -32.54 6.47
N VAL A 217 18.59 -31.51 6.09
CA VAL A 217 19.69 -31.68 5.15
C VAL A 217 20.84 -32.21 5.98
N GLU A 218 21.05 -33.52 5.90
CA GLU A 218 22.22 -34.20 6.45
C GLU A 218 23.49 -33.40 6.11
N PRO A 219 24.38 -33.14 7.09
CA PRO A 219 25.54 -32.28 6.89
C PRO A 219 26.51 -32.91 5.89
N ALA A 220 26.56 -32.34 4.68
CA ALA A 220 27.45 -32.75 3.61
C ALA A 220 28.93 -32.56 4.00
N ALA A 221 29.85 -33.31 3.37
CA ALA A 221 31.29 -33.13 3.57
C ALA A 221 31.79 -31.81 2.92
N CYS A 222 32.79 -31.19 3.54
CA CYS A 222 33.43 -29.97 3.06
C CYS A 222 34.14 -30.23 1.72
N SER A 223 33.82 -29.43 0.70
CA SER A 223 34.43 -29.55 -0.65
C SER A 223 35.83 -28.93 -0.77
N GLY A 224 36.47 -28.56 0.34
CA GLY A 224 37.81 -27.95 0.33
C GLY A 224 38.93 -28.97 0.24
N THR A 225 40.08 -28.61 -0.36
CA THR A 225 41.30 -29.41 -0.36
C THR A 225 42.40 -28.75 0.48
N VAL A 226 43.19 -29.55 1.18
CA VAL A 226 44.30 -29.11 2.03
C VAL A 226 45.56 -29.85 1.59
N LYS A 227 46.56 -29.13 1.05
CA LYS A 227 47.84 -29.71 0.60
C LYS A 227 47.68 -30.94 -0.33
N GLY A 228 46.62 -30.97 -1.14
CA GLY A 228 46.33 -32.06 -2.09
C GLY A 228 45.34 -33.13 -1.60
N GLU A 229 44.96 -33.12 -0.32
CA GLU A 229 44.00 -34.08 0.26
C GLU A 229 42.62 -33.43 0.47
N GLN A 230 41.53 -34.21 0.37
CA GLN A 230 40.17 -33.72 0.57
C GLN A 230 39.88 -33.46 2.07
N CYS A 231 39.18 -32.37 2.36
CA CYS A 231 38.81 -32.00 3.71
C CYS A 231 37.73 -32.96 4.25
N THR A 232 38.00 -33.54 5.41
CA THR A 232 37.09 -34.50 6.08
C THR A 232 36.05 -33.81 6.98
N ASN A 233 36.15 -32.50 7.17
CA ASN A 233 35.22 -31.77 8.02
C ASN A 233 33.84 -31.68 7.38
N LYS A 234 32.80 -31.62 8.23
CA LYS A 234 31.43 -31.37 7.77
C LYS A 234 31.29 -29.92 7.30
N ALA A 235 30.61 -29.73 6.18
CA ALA A 235 30.21 -28.41 5.69
C ALA A 235 29.16 -27.82 6.64
N LEU A 236 29.20 -26.50 6.79
CA LEU A 236 28.16 -25.79 7.55
C LEU A 236 26.83 -25.83 6.79
N PRO A 237 25.68 -25.78 7.48
CA PRO A 237 24.36 -25.71 6.84
C PRO A 237 24.33 -24.63 5.75
N PHE A 238 23.77 -24.96 4.59
CA PHE A 238 23.69 -24.08 3.40
C PHE A 238 25.03 -23.65 2.79
N THR A 239 26.14 -24.26 3.20
CA THR A 239 27.46 -23.99 2.63
C THR A 239 28.11 -25.26 2.09
N ARG A 240 29.16 -25.11 1.27
CA ARG A 240 29.98 -26.23 0.79
C ARG A 240 31.28 -26.41 1.59
N HIS A 241 31.52 -25.59 2.60
CA HIS A 241 32.80 -25.51 3.30
C HIS A 241 32.62 -25.59 4.83
N CYS A 242 33.63 -26.10 5.53
CA CYS A 242 33.64 -26.08 6.99
C CYS A 242 34.04 -24.71 7.53
N PHE A 243 33.82 -24.47 8.83
CA PHE A 243 34.16 -23.22 9.51
C PHE A 243 35.60 -22.75 9.25
N GLN A 244 36.56 -23.67 9.25
CA GLN A 244 37.98 -23.36 9.02
C GLN A 244 38.33 -22.92 7.59
N ARG A 245 37.39 -23.01 6.64
CA ARG A 245 37.62 -22.73 5.21
C ARG A 245 36.75 -21.61 4.66
N ILE A 246 35.76 -21.17 5.44
CA ILE A 246 34.89 -20.05 5.09
C ILE A 246 35.43 -18.70 5.61
N LEU A 247 36.28 -18.76 6.65
CA LEU A 247 37.09 -17.65 7.14
C LEU A 247 38.51 -17.76 6.59
#